data_AF-A0A355ELG9-F1
#
_entry.id   AF-A0A355ELG9-F1
#
_cell.length_a   1.000
_cell.length_b   1.000
_cell.length_c   1.000
_cell.angle_alpha   90.00
_cell.angle_beta   90.00
_cell.angle_gamma   90.00
#
_symmetry.space_group_name_H-M   'P 1'
#
loop_
_entity.id
_entity.type
_entity.pdbx_description
1 polymer ?
#
loop_
_entity_poly.entity_id
_entity_poly.type
_entity_poly.pdbx_seq_one_letter_code
_entity_poly.pdbx_strand_id
1 'polypeptide(L)'
;MGKERKWCCVLWKVSLAVLCFAVVSVIGASYACADTAPNGSYKKTCTGIYYNESSDRITSASCKKMDGKSNTTQLKNANQCISNGGDISNCDGTLECTGVNLPSVGSYQRSCWCCRMVGSTLGCYCNPKKGKSKWTTLSNASTYSDIWNDNGKLKGK
;
A
#
# COMPACT_ATOMS: atom_id res chain seq x y z
N MET A 1 9.62 -17.87 20.65
CA MET A 1 8.20 -17.45 20.51
C MET A 1 7.85 -16.55 21.68
N GLY A 2 7.83 -15.23 21.48
CA GLY A 2 7.42 -14.27 22.50
C GLY A 2 6.80 -13.06 21.81
N LYS A 3 5.46 -13.01 21.76
CA LYS A 3 4.72 -11.82 21.34
C LYS A 3 4.52 -10.96 22.59
N GLU A 4 5.28 -9.88 22.69
CA GLU A 4 5.01 -8.83 23.67
C GLU A 4 3.65 -8.19 23.39
N ARG A 5 2.74 -8.30 24.35
CA ARG A 5 1.44 -7.63 24.33
C ARG A 5 1.64 -6.24 24.89
N LYS A 6 1.57 -5.22 24.03
CA LYS A 6 1.60 -3.82 24.44
C LYS A 6 0.34 -3.52 25.27
N TRP A 7 0.56 -3.11 26.52
CA TRP A 7 -0.47 -2.65 27.44
C TRP A 7 -1.15 -1.38 26.90
N CYS A 8 -2.48 -1.44 26.74
CA CYS A 8 -3.31 -0.25 26.71
C CYS A 8 -3.57 0.20 28.17
N CYS A 9 -3.20 1.45 28.47
CA CYS A 9 -3.43 2.11 29.74
C CYS A 9 -4.92 2.12 30.13
N VAL A 10 -5.24 1.60 31.32
CA VAL A 10 -6.46 1.96 32.05
C VAL A 10 -6.05 2.41 33.45
N LEU A 11 -5.90 3.72 33.63
CA LEU A 11 -5.84 4.36 34.95
C LEU A 11 -7.10 5.21 35.10
N TRP A 12 -8.15 4.63 35.66
CA TRP A 12 -9.22 5.39 36.29
C TRP A 12 -9.65 4.67 37.56
N LYS A 13 -9.41 5.30 38.71
CA LYS A 13 -9.81 4.81 40.05
C LYS A 13 -11.33 4.67 40.11
N VAL A 14 -11.85 3.45 40.23
CA VAL A 14 -13.28 3.22 40.52
C VAL A 14 -13.41 2.89 42.00
N SER A 15 -13.86 3.86 42.80
CA SER A 15 -14.20 3.66 44.21
C SER A 15 -15.46 2.80 44.29
N LEU A 16 -15.38 1.65 44.95
CA LEU A 16 -16.53 0.77 45.20
C LEU A 16 -17.50 1.43 46.18
N ALA A 17 -18.74 1.66 45.73
CA ALA A 17 -19.90 1.76 46.59
C ALA A 17 -20.82 0.57 46.25
N VAL A 18 -21.03 -0.30 47.24
CA VAL A 18 -21.86 -1.52 47.16
C VAL A 18 -23.28 -1.17 47.60
N LEU A 19 -24.32 -1.50 46.81
CA LEU A 19 -25.63 -1.92 47.32
C LEU A 19 -26.59 -2.46 46.23
N CYS A 20 -27.09 -3.67 46.52
CA CYS A 20 -28.24 -4.48 46.08
C CYS A 20 -29.17 -4.12 44.89
N PHE A 21 -29.59 -5.22 44.22
CA PHE A 21 -30.68 -5.45 43.26
C PHE A 21 -30.45 -5.26 41.75
N ALA A 22 -30.90 -6.29 41.01
CA ALA A 22 -31.21 -6.39 39.58
C ALA A 22 -30.05 -6.45 38.56
N VAL A 23 -29.93 -7.64 37.94
CA VAL A 23 -29.34 -7.99 36.63
C VAL A 23 -28.36 -6.96 36.06
N VAL A 24 -27.06 -7.15 36.35
CA VAL A 24 -25.99 -6.33 35.77
C VAL A 24 -25.80 -6.76 34.32
N SER A 25 -26.48 -6.08 33.40
CA SER A 25 -26.17 -6.14 31.97
C SER A 25 -24.74 -5.68 31.76
N VAL A 26 -23.84 -6.61 31.48
CA VAL A 26 -22.44 -6.32 31.10
C VAL A 26 -22.47 -5.65 29.73
N ILE A 27 -22.53 -4.32 29.72
CA ILE A 27 -22.38 -3.53 28.49
C ILE A 27 -20.89 -3.65 28.12
N GLY A 28 -20.56 -4.63 27.29
CA GLY A 28 -19.23 -4.75 26.69
C GLY A 28 -18.98 -3.53 25.81
N ALA A 29 -18.24 -2.55 26.31
CA ALA A 29 -17.72 -1.47 25.49
C ALA A 29 -16.69 -2.05 24.53
N SER A 30 -17.11 -2.34 23.31
CA SER A 30 -16.21 -2.71 22.22
C SER A 30 -15.37 -1.49 21.87
N TYR A 31 -14.14 -1.44 22.36
CA TYR A 31 -13.15 -0.46 21.92
C TYR A 31 -12.80 -0.77 20.45
N ALA A 32 -13.32 0.01 19.52
CA ALA A 32 -12.94 -0.07 18.12
C ALA A 32 -11.65 0.74 17.90
N CYS A 33 -10.50 0.05 17.93
CA CYS A 33 -9.27 0.59 17.38
C CYS A 33 -9.27 0.37 15.86
N ALA A 34 -8.99 1.43 15.09
CA ALA A 34 -8.76 1.27 13.65
C ALA A 34 -7.44 0.52 13.42
N ASP A 35 -7.47 -0.49 12.55
CA ASP A 35 -6.27 -1.25 12.21
C ASP A 35 -5.21 -0.32 11.61
N THR A 36 -3.95 -0.54 11.98
CA THR A 36 -2.85 0.27 11.46
C THR A 36 -2.53 -0.17 10.04
N ALA A 37 -2.79 0.71 9.06
CA ALA A 37 -2.51 0.42 7.66
C ALA A 37 -1.01 0.13 7.42
N PRO A 38 -0.65 -0.82 6.53
CA PRO A 38 0.74 -1.18 6.26
C PRO A 38 1.57 0.02 5.79
N ASN A 39 2.87 -0.01 6.05
CA ASN A 39 3.78 1.04 5.59
C ASN A 39 3.83 1.11 4.06
N GLY A 40 4.16 2.29 3.53
CA GLY A 40 4.37 2.47 2.10
C GLY A 40 4.37 3.94 1.69
N SER A 41 4.86 4.22 0.49
CA SER A 41 4.98 5.58 -0.04
C SER A 41 3.62 6.25 -0.26
N TYR A 42 2.54 5.48 -0.46
CA TYR A 42 1.19 5.99 -0.64
C TYR A 42 0.73 6.92 0.48
N LYS A 43 1.16 6.70 1.73
CA LYS A 43 0.79 7.54 2.89
C LYS A 43 1.18 9.02 2.71
N LYS A 44 2.13 9.33 1.82
CA LYS A 44 2.54 10.71 1.49
C LYS A 44 1.53 11.47 0.65
N THR A 45 0.68 10.75 -0.10
CA THR A 45 -0.20 11.34 -1.12
C THR A 45 -1.64 10.86 -1.05
N CYS A 46 -1.94 9.91 -0.17
CA CYS A 46 -3.28 9.42 0.10
C CYS A 46 -3.74 9.82 1.51
N THR A 47 -5.03 10.13 1.65
CA THR A 47 -5.69 10.47 2.92
C THR A 47 -6.93 9.59 3.12
N GLY A 48 -7.47 9.59 4.34
CA GLY A 48 -8.66 8.78 4.68
C GLY A 48 -8.43 7.29 4.44
N ILE A 49 -7.30 6.77 4.92
CA ILE A 49 -6.89 5.38 4.71
C ILE A 49 -7.62 4.48 5.71
N TYR A 50 -8.45 3.59 5.20
CA TYR A 50 -9.13 2.54 5.96
C TYR A 50 -8.52 1.19 5.61
N TYR A 51 -7.98 0.52 6.62
CA TYR A 51 -7.38 -0.80 6.50
C TYR A 51 -8.18 -1.81 7.33
N ASN A 52 -8.34 -3.01 6.78
CA ASN A 52 -8.90 -4.15 7.48
C ASN A 52 -7.82 -5.25 7.50
N GLU A 53 -7.29 -5.54 8.69
CA GLU A 53 -6.21 -6.50 8.90
C GLU A 53 -6.69 -7.93 8.63
N SER A 54 -7.92 -8.26 9.02
CA SER A 54 -8.48 -9.61 8.86
C SER A 54 -8.60 -10.06 7.39
N SER A 55 -8.79 -9.13 6.46
CA SER A 55 -8.88 -9.38 5.02
C SER A 55 -7.65 -8.91 4.23
N ASP A 56 -6.62 -8.48 4.94
CA ASP A 56 -5.43 -7.81 4.40
C ASP A 56 -5.73 -6.81 3.28
N ARG A 57 -6.62 -5.85 3.56
CA ARG A 57 -7.16 -4.97 2.52
C ARG A 57 -7.24 -3.52 2.97
N ILE A 58 -6.65 -2.63 2.18
CA ILE A 58 -7.04 -1.22 2.19
C ILE A 58 -8.40 -1.14 1.50
N THR A 59 -9.44 -0.88 2.27
CA THR A 59 -10.83 -0.88 1.80
C THR A 59 -11.23 0.45 1.16
N SER A 60 -10.59 1.54 1.58
CA SER A 60 -10.76 2.87 1.00
C SER A 60 -9.55 3.74 1.31
N ALA A 61 -9.08 4.49 0.32
CA ALA A 61 -8.12 5.57 0.47
C ALA A 61 -8.35 6.62 -0.64
N SER A 62 -8.30 7.90 -0.31
CA SER A 62 -8.37 8.99 -1.28
C SER A 62 -6.96 9.39 -1.70
N CYS A 63 -6.54 9.01 -2.90
CA CYS A 63 -5.18 9.19 -3.40
C CYS A 63 -5.10 10.28 -4.46
N LYS A 64 -4.12 11.20 -4.31
CA LYS A 64 -3.91 12.29 -5.24
C LYS A 64 -3.40 11.81 -6.60
N LYS A 65 -4.06 12.21 -7.67
CA LYS A 65 -3.66 12.01 -9.07
C LYS A 65 -2.58 13.02 -9.48
N MET A 66 -1.88 12.74 -10.57
CA MET A 66 -0.88 13.65 -11.13
C MET A 66 -1.48 14.97 -11.62
N ASP A 67 -2.75 14.98 -12.02
CA ASP A 67 -3.48 16.21 -12.40
C ASP A 67 -3.96 17.04 -11.20
N GLY A 68 -3.64 16.60 -9.98
CA GLY A 68 -3.99 17.28 -8.74
C GLY A 68 -5.34 16.89 -8.14
N LYS A 69 -6.22 16.20 -8.90
CA LYS A 69 -7.47 15.66 -8.37
C LYS A 69 -7.19 14.48 -7.43
N SER A 70 -8.22 13.95 -6.78
CA SER A 70 -8.11 12.73 -5.99
C SER A 70 -8.99 11.62 -6.57
N ASN A 71 -8.59 10.37 -6.35
CA ASN A 71 -9.36 9.20 -6.68
C ASN A 71 -9.48 8.30 -5.43
N THR A 72 -10.69 7.79 -5.16
CA THR A 72 -10.89 6.79 -4.11
C THR A 72 -10.52 5.42 -4.66
N THR A 73 -9.65 4.71 -3.94
CA THR A 73 -9.08 3.45 -4.38
C THR A 73 -8.99 2.46 -3.21
N GLN A 74 -8.66 1.22 -3.55
CA GLN A 74 -8.60 0.09 -2.64
C GLN A 74 -7.49 -0.86 -3.09
N LEU A 75 -6.91 -1.61 -2.16
CA LEU A 75 -5.84 -2.57 -2.45
C LEU A 75 -6.00 -3.80 -1.57
N LYS A 76 -6.02 -4.98 -2.20
CA LYS A 76 -5.96 -6.28 -1.51
C LYS A 76 -4.51 -6.69 -1.32
N ASN A 77 -4.26 -7.60 -0.37
CA ASN A 77 -2.95 -8.20 -0.11
C ASN A 77 -1.89 -7.13 0.23
N ALA A 78 -2.29 -6.11 1.01
CA ALA A 78 -1.46 -4.95 1.29
C ALA A 78 -0.24 -5.30 2.15
N ASN A 79 -0.42 -6.02 3.26
CA ASN A 79 0.68 -6.53 4.08
C ASN A 79 1.50 -7.58 3.34
N GLN A 80 0.86 -8.42 2.52
CA GLN A 80 1.61 -9.37 1.68
C GLN A 80 2.56 -8.64 0.72
N CYS A 81 2.15 -7.52 0.12
CA CYS A 81 3.01 -6.71 -0.73
C CYS A 81 4.31 -6.28 -0.03
N ILE A 82 4.16 -5.71 1.18
CA ILE A 82 5.29 -5.26 2.00
C ILE A 82 6.18 -6.44 2.42
N SER A 83 5.56 -7.56 2.79
CA SER A 83 6.29 -8.77 3.20
C SER A 83 7.12 -9.37 2.05
N ASN A 84 6.70 -9.17 0.80
CA ASN A 84 7.45 -9.57 -0.39
C ASN A 84 8.56 -8.57 -0.79
N GLY A 85 8.84 -7.56 0.05
CA GLY A 85 9.83 -6.52 -0.23
C GLY A 85 9.32 -5.43 -1.20
N GLY A 86 8.01 -5.36 -1.43
CA GLY A 86 7.39 -4.33 -2.26
C GLY A 86 7.12 -3.04 -1.49
N ASP A 87 6.59 -2.06 -2.23
CA ASP A 87 6.01 -0.83 -1.70
C ASP A 87 4.55 -0.74 -2.10
N ILE A 88 3.72 -0.22 -1.19
CA ILE A 88 2.37 0.22 -1.55
C ILE A 88 2.50 1.65 -2.07
N SER A 89 2.28 1.84 -3.35
CA SER A 89 2.49 3.12 -4.03
C SER A 89 1.20 3.70 -4.56
N ASN A 90 1.14 5.03 -4.62
CA ASN A 90 0.08 5.74 -5.33
C ASN A 90 0.47 5.91 -6.81
N CYS A 91 -0.22 5.18 -7.68
CA CYS A 91 -0.03 5.14 -9.12
C CYS A 91 -1.14 5.92 -9.83
N ASP A 92 -0.98 7.25 -9.90
CA ASP A 92 -1.95 8.20 -10.48
C ASP A 92 -3.36 8.14 -9.86
N GLY A 93 -3.43 8.07 -8.53
CA GLY A 93 -4.66 7.93 -7.77
C GLY A 93 -5.12 6.48 -7.55
N THR A 94 -4.35 5.50 -7.99
CA THR A 94 -4.64 4.08 -7.76
C THR A 94 -3.57 3.46 -6.87
N LEU A 95 -3.98 2.76 -5.80
CA LEU A 95 -3.03 2.03 -4.98
C LEU A 95 -2.57 0.77 -5.70
N GLU A 96 -1.27 0.57 -5.82
CA GLU A 96 -0.69 -0.65 -6.37
C GLU A 96 0.46 -1.17 -5.50
N CYS A 97 0.67 -2.49 -5.56
CA CYS A 97 1.88 -3.12 -5.07
C CYS A 97 2.97 -3.02 -6.13
N THR A 98 4.08 -2.36 -5.80
CA THR A 98 5.18 -2.10 -6.72
C THR A 98 6.51 -2.58 -6.13
N GLY A 99 7.58 -2.62 -6.93
CA GLY A 99 8.93 -2.92 -6.43
C GLY A 99 9.24 -4.40 -6.18
N VAL A 100 8.24 -5.29 -6.23
CA VAL A 100 8.44 -6.73 -6.05
C VAL A 100 9.07 -7.35 -7.30
N ASN A 101 10.21 -8.05 -7.12
CA ASN A 101 10.90 -8.83 -8.15
C ASN A 101 11.22 -8.05 -9.45
N LEU A 102 11.48 -6.75 -9.34
CA LEU A 102 11.85 -5.94 -10.51
C LEU A 102 13.25 -6.32 -11.00
N PRO A 103 13.49 -6.36 -12.33
CA PRO A 103 14.83 -6.51 -12.85
C PRO A 103 15.74 -5.39 -12.33
N SER A 104 16.87 -5.75 -11.73
CA SER A 104 17.86 -4.80 -11.20
C SER A 104 18.82 -4.26 -12.27
N VAL A 105 18.50 -4.48 -13.55
CA VAL A 105 19.34 -4.12 -14.70
C VAL A 105 18.83 -2.88 -15.41
N GLY A 106 19.77 -2.15 -16.01
CA GLY A 106 19.49 -1.01 -16.87
C GLY A 106 19.03 0.26 -16.17
N SER A 107 18.62 1.24 -16.97
CA SER A 107 18.39 2.61 -16.53
C SER A 107 16.91 2.99 -16.39
N TYR A 108 15.98 2.08 -16.65
CA TYR A 108 14.54 2.40 -16.69
C TYR A 108 14.03 3.02 -15.38
N GLN A 109 14.51 2.55 -14.23
CA GLN A 109 14.11 3.06 -12.90
C GLN A 109 14.42 4.54 -12.68
N ARG A 110 15.31 5.16 -13.47
CA ARG A 110 15.60 6.61 -13.40
C ARG A 110 14.47 7.48 -13.95
N SER A 111 13.60 6.90 -14.77
CA SER A 111 12.57 7.65 -15.51
C SER A 111 11.22 6.93 -15.60
N CYS A 112 11.13 5.75 -14.99
CA CYS A 112 9.90 4.99 -14.83
C CYS A 112 9.59 4.83 -13.35
N TRP A 113 8.30 4.80 -13.02
CA TRP A 113 7.78 4.72 -11.67
C TRP A 113 6.55 3.82 -11.66
N CYS A 114 6.12 3.41 -10.46
CA CYS A 114 5.04 2.44 -10.29
C CYS A 114 5.27 1.14 -11.09
N CYS A 115 6.50 0.63 -11.01
CA CYS A 115 6.90 -0.58 -11.71
C CYS A 115 6.46 -1.83 -10.97
N ARG A 116 5.92 -2.81 -11.69
CA ARG A 116 5.56 -4.14 -11.17
C ARG A 116 5.71 -5.25 -12.20
N MET A 117 5.92 -6.46 -11.71
CA MET A 117 5.91 -7.68 -12.53
C MET A 117 4.53 -8.34 -12.48
N VAL A 118 4.07 -8.81 -13.64
CA VAL A 118 2.97 -9.78 -13.76
C VAL A 118 3.48 -10.95 -14.59
N GLY A 119 3.74 -12.08 -13.96
CA GLY A 119 4.49 -13.17 -14.59
C GLY A 119 5.89 -12.70 -15.00
N SER A 120 6.27 -12.90 -16.26
CA SER A 120 7.54 -12.40 -16.84
C SER A 120 7.44 -10.99 -17.44
N THR A 121 6.29 -10.33 -17.34
CA THR A 121 6.05 -9.02 -17.95
C THR A 121 6.25 -7.91 -16.93
N LEU A 122 7.20 -7.02 -17.21
CA LEU A 122 7.38 -5.77 -16.48
C LEU A 122 6.39 -4.74 -17.00
N GLY A 123 5.66 -4.07 -16.10
CA GLY A 123 4.83 -2.91 -16.40
C GLY A 123 5.27 -1.71 -15.55
N CYS A 124 5.33 -0.53 -16.15
CA CYS A 124 5.66 0.72 -15.46
C CYS A 124 4.96 1.92 -16.11
N TYR A 125 4.84 3.02 -15.36
CA TYR A 125 4.65 4.35 -15.95
C TYR A 125 6.01 4.96 -16.28
N CYS A 126 6.27 5.25 -17.54
CA CYS A 126 7.55 5.79 -18.00
C CYS A 126 7.41 7.20 -18.57
N ASN A 127 8.35 8.07 -18.25
CA ASN A 127 8.38 9.46 -18.71
C ASN A 127 8.84 9.53 -20.17
N PRO A 128 8.05 10.12 -21.09
CA PRO A 128 8.54 10.47 -22.41
C PRO A 128 9.47 11.69 -22.36
N LYS A 129 10.15 12.00 -23.46
CA LYS A 129 10.97 13.23 -23.60
C LYS A 129 10.12 14.50 -23.45
N LYS A 130 8.85 14.43 -23.85
CA LYS A 130 7.86 15.51 -23.74
C LYS A 130 6.49 14.94 -23.38
N GLY A 131 5.78 15.60 -22.47
CA GLY A 131 4.42 15.22 -22.06
C GLY A 131 4.36 14.41 -20.77
N LYS A 132 3.22 13.76 -20.54
CA LYS A 132 2.93 12.99 -19.31
C LYS A 132 3.46 11.56 -19.41
N SER A 133 3.74 10.95 -18.26
CA SER A 133 4.14 9.54 -18.16
C SER A 133 3.08 8.63 -18.81
N LYS A 134 3.53 7.52 -19.40
CA LYS A 134 2.66 6.55 -20.07
C LYS A 134 2.87 5.16 -19.47
N TRP A 135 1.78 4.42 -19.27
CA TRP A 135 1.88 3.01 -18.94
C TRP A 135 2.47 2.24 -20.13
N THR A 136 3.45 1.40 -19.87
CA THR A 136 4.12 0.58 -20.88
C THR A 136 4.52 -0.75 -20.27
N THR A 137 4.62 -1.77 -21.10
CA THR A 137 4.99 -3.12 -20.69
C THR A 137 6.13 -3.67 -21.53
N LEU A 138 6.87 -4.61 -20.94
CA LEU A 138 7.95 -5.35 -21.57
C LEU A 138 7.87 -6.82 -21.13
N SER A 139 7.55 -7.70 -22.09
CA SER A 139 7.52 -9.15 -21.85
C SER A 139 8.93 -9.71 -21.72
N ASN A 140 9.08 -10.81 -20.98
CA ASN A 140 10.35 -11.48 -20.72
C ASN A 140 11.39 -10.56 -20.08
N ALA A 141 10.94 -9.64 -19.22
CA ALA A 141 11.81 -8.62 -18.65
C ALA A 141 12.99 -9.23 -17.88
N SER A 142 12.77 -10.35 -17.20
CA SER A 142 13.80 -11.05 -16.42
C SER A 142 14.90 -11.69 -17.26
N THR A 143 14.76 -11.79 -18.60
CA THR A 143 15.78 -12.39 -19.47
C THR A 143 16.72 -11.36 -20.09
N TYR A 144 16.40 -10.06 -20.00
CA TYR A 144 17.25 -9.02 -20.58
C TYR A 144 18.43 -8.69 -19.65
N SER A 145 19.55 -8.37 -20.28
CA SER A 145 20.77 -7.89 -19.62
C SER A 145 20.73 -6.39 -19.31
N ASP A 146 19.89 -5.64 -20.02
CA ASP A 146 19.70 -4.20 -19.85
C ASP A 146 18.26 -3.82 -20.25
N ILE A 147 17.66 -2.90 -19.49
CA ILE A 147 16.30 -2.40 -19.69
C ILE A 147 16.31 -0.88 -19.59
N TRP A 148 15.76 -0.20 -20.59
CA TRP A 148 15.72 1.26 -20.62
C TRP A 148 14.35 1.78 -21.04
N ASN A 149 14.13 3.06 -20.76
CA ASN A 149 12.97 3.80 -21.22
C ASN A 149 13.32 4.54 -22.53
N ASP A 150 12.70 4.13 -23.62
CA ASP A 150 12.77 4.77 -24.92
C ASP A 150 11.53 5.65 -25.14
N ASN A 151 11.64 6.93 -24.76
CA ASN A 151 10.59 7.94 -24.96
C ASN A 151 9.20 7.53 -24.44
N GLY A 152 9.14 6.93 -23.24
CA GLY A 152 7.92 6.48 -22.60
C GLY A 152 7.56 5.02 -22.91
N LYS A 153 8.43 4.27 -23.59
CA LYS A 153 8.25 2.85 -23.89
C LYS A 153 9.41 2.01 -23.33
N LEU A 154 9.11 0.95 -22.59
CA LEU A 154 10.14 0.03 -22.11
C LEU A 154 10.76 -0.76 -23.27
N LYS A 155 12.08 -0.94 -23.21
CA LYS A 155 12.89 -1.71 -24.16
C LYS A 155 13.92 -2.54 -23.37
N GLY A 156 14.31 -3.68 -23.92
CA GLY A 156 15.33 -4.53 -23.33
C GLY A 156 16.24 -5.15 -24.39
N LYS A 157 17.44 -5.57 -23.99
CA LYS A 157 18.41 -6.31 -24.80
C LYS A 157 19.06 -7.44 -24.02
#